data_AF-A0A453Q9V9-F1
#
_entry.id   AF-A0A453Q9V9-F1
#
_cell.length_a   1.000
_cell.length_b   1.000
_cell.length_c   1.000
_cell.angle_alpha   90.00
_cell.angle_beta   90.00
_cell.angle_gamma   90.00
#
_symmetry.space_group_name_H-M   'P 1'
#
loop_
_entity.id
_entity.type
_entity.pdbx_description
1 polymer ?
#
loop_
_entity_poly.entity_id
_entity_poly.type
_entity_poly.pdbx_seq_one_letter_code
_entity_poly.pdbx_strand_id
1 'polypeptide(L)'
;QRLQEYWASVGCAVMQCSNTEVGAGTMNPLTFLRVLGPEPWNVAYVEPSVRPDDSRYGDNPNRLQRHTQFQVILKPDPGNSQDLFLHSLSALGINVREHDIRFVEDNWESPVLGAWGLGWEVWMDGMEITQFTYFQQSGSLPLLPVSVEITYGLERILMSLQGVDHFKKIQYTEGITYGELFLENEKEMSAYYLEHANVDHIQKHFDDFEEEARSLLSLGLPIPAYDQVLKASHAFNILDSRGFVGVTERARYFGRMRSLARQCSQLWLKTREEIGYPLGTYQEANLVYPHVSEKLSRKEVLGQAQTFVLEIGTEELPPHDVVEATEQLEKSLVQILGKRRLSHGKVHTYGTPRRLAVVVENLCLKQMEEEVELRGPPVAKAFDQEGKPTKGC
;
A
#
# COMPACT_ATOMS: atom_id res chain seq x y z
N GLN A 1 12.11 -12.97 -5.41
CA GLN A 1 12.88 -13.47 -4.24
C GLN A 1 13.24 -12.36 -3.24
N ARG A 2 14.13 -11.40 -3.55
CA ARG A 2 14.57 -10.36 -2.58
C ARG A 2 13.43 -9.62 -1.87
N LEU A 3 12.38 -9.19 -2.60
CA LEU A 3 11.21 -8.55 -1.99
C LEU A 3 10.44 -9.51 -1.06
N GLN A 4 10.30 -10.79 -1.43
CA GLN A 4 9.61 -11.77 -0.59
C GLN A 4 10.38 -12.00 0.71
N GLU A 5 11.72 -12.12 0.64
CA GLU A 5 12.58 -12.26 1.81
C GLU A 5 12.52 -11.01 2.71
N TYR A 6 12.57 -9.82 2.11
CA TYR A 6 12.44 -8.56 2.83
C TYR A 6 11.09 -8.47 3.57
N TRP A 7 9.98 -8.64 2.86
CA TRP A 7 8.65 -8.52 3.44
C TRP A 7 8.35 -9.62 4.47
N ALA A 8 8.87 -10.83 4.26
CA ALA A 8 8.85 -11.89 5.28
C ALA A 8 9.61 -11.47 6.55
N SER A 9 10.77 -10.83 6.41
CA SER A 9 11.60 -10.40 7.54
C SER A 9 10.96 -9.33 8.41
N VAL A 10 9.99 -8.56 7.87
CA VAL A 10 9.21 -7.57 8.62
C VAL A 10 7.82 -8.09 9.01
N GLY A 11 7.56 -9.39 8.88
CA GLY A 11 6.38 -10.05 9.42
C GLY A 11 5.21 -10.23 8.47
N CYS A 12 5.40 -10.06 7.15
CA CYS A 12 4.36 -10.42 6.17
C CYS A 12 4.35 -11.93 5.90
N ALA A 13 3.15 -12.51 5.80
CA ALA A 13 2.99 -13.82 5.21
C ALA A 13 3.30 -13.76 3.71
N VAL A 14 4.22 -14.62 3.23
CA VAL A 14 4.49 -14.72 1.80
C VAL A 14 3.51 -15.69 1.17
N MET A 15 2.68 -15.17 0.25
CA MET A 15 1.66 -15.96 -0.43
C MET A 15 1.93 -16.09 -1.93
N GLN A 16 1.15 -16.95 -2.57
CA GLN A 16 1.18 -17.14 -4.02
C GLN A 16 0.12 -16.27 -4.69
N CYS A 17 0.29 -16.08 -6.00
CA CYS A 17 -0.66 -15.38 -6.84
C CYS A 17 -2.04 -16.06 -6.86
N SER A 18 -3.03 -15.33 -7.37
CA SER A 18 -4.32 -15.90 -7.72
C SER A 18 -4.15 -17.01 -8.78
N ASN A 19 -5.05 -17.99 -8.77
CA ASN A 19 -5.16 -19.00 -9.82
C ASN A 19 -6.17 -18.61 -10.93
N THR A 20 -6.76 -17.43 -10.84
CA THR A 20 -7.64 -16.83 -11.86
C THR A 20 -7.10 -15.48 -12.30
N GLU A 21 -7.39 -15.06 -13.52
CA GLU A 21 -6.97 -13.78 -14.07
C GLU A 21 -7.52 -12.61 -13.26
N VAL A 22 -6.63 -11.71 -12.87
CA VAL A 22 -6.95 -10.48 -12.13
C VAL A 22 -6.24 -9.28 -12.77
N GLY A 23 -6.85 -8.10 -12.70
CA GLY A 23 -6.26 -6.87 -13.27
C GLY A 23 -5.25 -6.17 -12.34
N ALA A 24 -5.23 -6.56 -11.07
CA ALA A 24 -4.32 -6.06 -10.03
C ALA A 24 -4.29 -7.02 -8.82
N GLY A 25 -3.22 -6.96 -8.04
CA GLY A 25 -3.07 -7.62 -6.73
C GLY A 25 -4.22 -7.32 -5.77
N THR A 26 -4.82 -6.14 -5.87
CA THR A 26 -6.00 -5.72 -5.10
C THR A 26 -7.19 -6.67 -5.25
N MET A 27 -7.37 -7.27 -6.43
CA MET A 27 -8.49 -8.16 -6.72
C MET A 27 -8.28 -9.57 -6.17
N ASN A 28 -7.06 -9.94 -5.78
CA ASN A 28 -6.82 -11.25 -5.20
C ASN A 28 -7.60 -11.36 -3.86
N PRO A 29 -8.25 -12.50 -3.54
CA PRO A 29 -8.93 -12.70 -2.27
C PRO A 29 -8.06 -12.42 -1.03
N LEU A 30 -6.74 -12.63 -1.15
CA LEU A 30 -5.73 -12.32 -0.13
C LEU A 30 -5.60 -10.82 0.17
N THR A 31 -6.06 -9.95 -0.72
CA THR A 31 -6.25 -8.52 -0.46
C THR A 31 -7.73 -8.22 -0.25
N PHE A 32 -8.56 -8.34 -1.29
CA PHE A 32 -9.92 -7.82 -1.29
C PHE A 32 -10.79 -8.28 -0.11
N LEU A 33 -10.77 -9.58 0.21
CA LEU A 33 -11.55 -10.13 1.32
C LEU A 33 -10.85 -9.89 2.67
N ARG A 34 -9.52 -9.89 2.70
CA ARG A 34 -8.74 -9.80 3.94
C ARG A 34 -8.61 -8.38 4.50
N VAL A 35 -8.73 -7.36 3.66
CA VAL A 35 -8.82 -5.97 4.14
C VAL A 35 -10.12 -5.70 4.90
N LEU A 36 -11.16 -6.53 4.72
CA LEU A 36 -12.43 -6.41 5.42
C LEU A 36 -12.34 -6.86 6.89
N GLY A 37 -13.09 -6.20 7.77
CA GLY A 37 -13.30 -6.62 9.15
C GLY A 37 -12.14 -6.31 10.09
N PRO A 38 -12.24 -6.71 11.36
CA PRO A 38 -11.29 -6.30 12.40
C PRO A 38 -9.99 -7.11 12.41
N GLU A 39 -9.90 -8.19 11.63
CA GLU A 39 -8.75 -9.10 11.64
C GLU A 39 -7.49 -8.43 11.09
N PRO A 40 -6.36 -8.47 11.81
CA PRO A 40 -5.07 -8.00 11.28
C PRO A 40 -4.59 -8.91 10.16
N TRP A 41 -3.89 -8.33 9.18
CA TRP A 41 -3.44 -9.05 8.01
C TRP A 41 -2.23 -8.37 7.35
N ASN A 42 -1.08 -9.04 7.39
CA ASN A 42 0.13 -8.61 6.69
C ASN A 42 0.51 -9.69 5.68
N VAL A 43 0.49 -9.34 4.39
CA VAL A 43 0.77 -10.30 3.31
C VAL A 43 1.61 -9.66 2.22
N ALA A 44 2.48 -10.46 1.59
CA ALA A 44 3.24 -10.08 0.41
C ALA A 44 3.21 -11.20 -0.63
N TYR A 45 2.98 -10.87 -1.90
CA TYR A 45 2.94 -11.87 -2.98
C TYR A 45 3.20 -11.25 -4.35
N VAL A 46 3.54 -12.10 -5.32
CA VAL A 46 3.61 -11.73 -6.73
C VAL A 46 2.22 -11.90 -7.33
N GLU A 47 1.76 -10.97 -8.17
CA GLU A 47 0.51 -11.08 -8.90
C GLU A 47 0.69 -10.76 -10.39
N PRO A 48 0.67 -11.79 -11.28
CA PRO A 48 0.55 -11.58 -12.72
C PRO A 48 -0.80 -10.91 -13.02
N SER A 49 -0.74 -9.64 -13.40
CA SER A 49 -1.92 -8.80 -13.59
C SER A 49 -2.22 -8.62 -15.07
N VAL A 50 -3.45 -8.97 -15.47
CA VAL A 50 -3.91 -8.99 -16.86
C VAL A 50 -4.87 -7.84 -17.15
N ARG A 51 -4.50 -6.99 -18.09
CA ARG A 51 -5.23 -5.80 -18.54
C ARG A 51 -5.36 -5.83 -20.07
N PRO A 52 -6.43 -6.43 -20.62
CA PRO A 52 -6.67 -6.50 -22.06
C PRO A 52 -6.52 -5.18 -22.82
N ASP A 53 -7.00 -4.06 -22.25
CA ASP A 53 -6.89 -2.70 -22.85
C ASP A 53 -5.44 -2.19 -23.00
N ASP A 54 -4.51 -2.78 -22.25
CA ASP A 54 -3.09 -2.46 -22.29
C ASP A 54 -2.33 -3.20 -23.41
N SER A 55 -3.03 -4.03 -24.21
CA SER A 55 -2.45 -4.75 -25.35
C SER A 55 -1.77 -3.84 -26.37
N ARG A 56 -0.51 -4.09 -26.70
CA ARG A 56 0.28 -3.29 -27.67
C ARG A 56 1.13 -4.11 -28.64
N TYR A 57 0.86 -5.41 -28.81
CA TYR A 57 1.64 -6.34 -29.66
C TYR A 57 3.14 -6.37 -29.34
N GLY A 58 3.50 -5.94 -28.14
CA GLY A 58 4.87 -5.75 -27.71
C GLY A 58 5.58 -4.54 -28.32
N ASP A 59 4.93 -3.68 -29.10
CA ASP A 59 5.59 -2.51 -29.70
C ASP A 59 5.83 -1.39 -28.70
N ASN A 60 5.03 -1.34 -27.62
CA ASN A 60 5.21 -0.36 -26.57
C ASN A 60 6.29 -0.81 -25.57
N PRO A 61 7.20 0.09 -25.14
CA PRO A 61 8.28 -0.26 -24.21
C PRO A 61 7.80 -0.55 -22.78
N ASN A 62 6.68 0.04 -22.36
CA ASN A 62 6.24 0.11 -20.95
C ASN A 62 4.82 -0.40 -20.70
N ARG A 63 4.03 -0.66 -21.75
CA ARG A 63 2.63 -1.08 -21.66
C ARG A 63 2.47 -2.49 -22.21
N LEU A 64 1.91 -3.37 -21.39
CA LEU A 64 1.78 -4.82 -21.60
C LEU A 64 0.37 -5.25 -21.22
N GLN A 65 -0.24 -6.19 -21.97
CA GLN A 65 -1.51 -6.78 -21.53
C GLN A 65 -1.34 -7.61 -20.26
N ARG A 66 -0.15 -8.15 -19.98
CA ARG A 66 0.17 -8.83 -18.72
C ARG A 66 1.49 -8.31 -18.17
N HIS A 67 1.44 -7.75 -16.98
CA HIS A 67 2.62 -7.30 -16.22
C HIS A 67 2.60 -7.93 -14.83
N THR A 68 3.71 -7.83 -14.11
CA THR A 68 3.90 -8.51 -12.84
C THR A 68 3.92 -7.49 -11.72
N GLN A 69 2.89 -7.55 -10.88
CA GLN A 69 2.86 -6.77 -9.66
C GLN A 69 3.56 -7.53 -8.53
N PHE A 70 4.22 -6.80 -7.65
CA PHE A 70 4.48 -7.29 -6.30
C PHE A 70 3.52 -6.55 -5.38
N GLN A 71 2.72 -7.29 -4.64
CA GLN A 71 1.62 -6.79 -3.85
C GLN A 71 1.95 -6.94 -2.37
N VAL A 72 1.71 -5.89 -1.59
CA VAL A 72 1.84 -5.91 -0.13
C VAL A 72 0.61 -5.28 0.48
N ILE A 73 0.05 -5.93 1.49
CA ILE A 73 -0.97 -5.37 2.38
C ILE A 73 -0.43 -5.39 3.80
N LEU A 74 -0.52 -4.25 4.49
CA LEU A 74 -0.30 -4.16 5.93
C LEU A 74 -1.60 -3.66 6.58
N LYS A 75 -2.13 -4.46 7.50
CA LYS A 75 -3.38 -4.18 8.21
C LYS A 75 -3.23 -4.54 9.69
N PRO A 76 -3.32 -3.55 10.60
CA PRO A 76 -3.55 -2.12 10.34
C PRO A 76 -2.37 -1.44 9.63
N ASP A 77 -2.59 -0.23 9.11
CA ASP A 77 -1.49 0.66 8.72
C ASP A 77 -0.48 0.81 9.88
N PRO A 78 0.82 0.55 9.67
CA PRO A 78 1.82 0.62 10.74
C PRO A 78 2.31 2.05 11.02
N GLY A 79 1.93 3.05 10.22
CA GLY A 79 2.35 4.45 10.39
C GLY A 79 3.77 4.77 9.89
N ASN A 80 4.56 3.77 9.51
CA ASN A 80 5.89 3.90 8.90
C ASN A 80 6.00 3.18 7.53
N SER A 81 4.88 3.03 6.82
CA SER A 81 4.80 2.28 5.56
C SER A 81 5.74 2.81 4.45
N GLN A 82 5.95 4.12 4.39
CA GLN A 82 6.89 4.75 3.46
C GLN A 82 8.34 4.33 3.74
N ASP A 83 8.75 4.30 5.01
CA ASP A 83 10.10 3.83 5.40
C ASP A 83 10.30 2.36 5.06
N LEU A 84 9.28 1.52 5.31
CA LEU A 84 9.31 0.10 4.94
C LEU A 84 9.47 -0.08 3.44
N PHE A 85 8.83 0.76 2.62
CA PHE A 85 9.00 0.73 1.19
C PHE A 85 10.40 1.19 0.74
N LEU A 86 10.92 2.31 1.26
CA LEU A 86 12.26 2.78 0.89
C LEU A 86 13.36 1.77 1.26
N HIS A 87 13.22 1.09 2.40
CA HIS A 87 14.09 -0.02 2.78
C HIS A 87 13.92 -1.24 1.85
N SER A 88 12.71 -1.51 1.35
CA SER A 88 12.50 -2.58 0.36
C SER A 88 13.23 -2.32 -0.96
N LEU A 89 13.31 -1.05 -1.40
CA LEU A 89 14.11 -0.66 -2.57
C LEU A 89 15.60 -0.87 -2.30
N SER A 90 16.06 -0.51 -1.11
CA SER A 90 17.44 -0.79 -0.67
C SER A 90 17.76 -2.29 -0.69
N ALA A 91 16.80 -3.14 -0.29
CA ALA A 91 16.94 -4.60 -0.34
C ALA A 91 17.01 -5.14 -1.78
N LEU A 92 16.44 -4.42 -2.76
CA LEU A 92 16.63 -4.73 -4.19
C LEU A 92 18.02 -4.34 -4.70
N GLY A 93 18.79 -3.56 -3.96
CA GLY A 93 20.08 -3.01 -4.36
C GLY A 93 19.98 -1.59 -4.94
N ILE A 94 18.83 -0.93 -4.82
CA ILE A 94 18.63 0.46 -5.26
C ILE A 94 19.16 1.38 -4.16
N ASN A 95 20.15 2.23 -4.48
CA ASN A 95 20.58 3.27 -3.56
C ASN A 95 19.61 4.46 -3.65
N VAL A 96 18.62 4.50 -2.78
CA VAL A 96 17.58 5.55 -2.74
C VAL A 96 18.12 6.99 -2.65
N ARG A 97 19.40 7.18 -2.30
CA ARG A 97 20.05 8.50 -2.26
C ARG A 97 20.58 8.97 -3.61
N GLU A 98 20.74 8.07 -4.57
CA GLU A 98 21.22 8.35 -5.93
C GLU A 98 20.08 8.57 -6.93
N HIS A 99 18.84 8.30 -6.51
CA HIS A 99 17.64 8.41 -7.33
C HIS A 99 16.70 9.50 -6.81
N ASP A 100 16.00 10.17 -7.73
CA ASP A 100 14.95 11.14 -7.40
C ASP A 100 13.63 10.40 -7.16
N ILE A 101 13.35 10.09 -5.89
CA ILE A 101 12.12 9.40 -5.47
C ILE A 101 11.10 10.43 -5.00
N ARG A 102 9.94 10.47 -5.66
CA ARG A 102 8.84 11.40 -5.36
C ARG A 102 7.56 10.65 -5.05
N PHE A 103 6.88 11.08 -3.99
CA PHE A 103 5.52 10.65 -3.66
C PHE A 103 4.56 11.73 -4.15
N VAL A 104 3.86 11.42 -5.24
CA VAL A 104 2.90 12.34 -5.87
C VAL A 104 1.51 11.92 -5.42
N GLU A 105 0.74 12.83 -4.82
CA GLU A 105 -0.60 12.52 -4.31
C GLU A 105 -1.52 12.06 -5.45
N ASP A 106 -2.10 10.88 -5.29
CA ASP A 106 -3.07 10.32 -6.22
C ASP A 106 -4.05 9.39 -5.49
N ASN A 107 -5.34 9.62 -5.70
CA ASN A 107 -6.39 8.84 -5.06
C ASN A 107 -6.79 7.68 -5.96
N TRP A 108 -6.88 6.49 -5.38
CA TRP A 108 -7.22 5.28 -6.13
C TRP A 108 -8.66 4.85 -5.89
N GLU A 109 -9.36 4.48 -6.98
CA GLU A 109 -10.69 3.90 -6.93
C GLU A 109 -10.78 2.69 -7.88
N SER A 110 -11.42 1.61 -7.40
CA SER A 110 -11.93 0.53 -8.23
C SER A 110 -13.46 0.52 -8.19
N PRO A 111 -14.12 1.06 -9.23
CA PRO A 111 -15.58 1.08 -9.32
C PRO A 111 -16.20 -0.32 -9.28
N VAL A 112 -15.53 -1.33 -9.81
CA VAL A 112 -16.01 -2.73 -9.88
C VAL A 112 -16.04 -3.36 -8.49
N LEU A 113 -14.99 -3.13 -7.70
CA LEU A 113 -14.87 -3.68 -6.35
C LEU A 113 -15.59 -2.84 -5.29
N GLY A 114 -16.00 -1.62 -5.63
CA GLY A 114 -16.50 -0.66 -4.65
C GLY A 114 -15.44 -0.33 -3.60
N ALA A 115 -14.17 -0.32 -4.01
CA ALA A 115 -13.01 -0.07 -3.19
C ALA A 115 -12.39 1.27 -3.56
N TRP A 116 -11.95 2.04 -2.57
CA TRP A 116 -11.26 3.31 -2.79
C TRP A 116 -10.35 3.64 -1.60
N GLY A 117 -9.34 4.46 -1.87
CA GLY A 117 -8.38 4.89 -0.86
C GLY A 117 -7.63 6.16 -1.26
N LEU A 118 -7.02 6.78 -0.26
CA LEU A 118 -6.09 7.90 -0.45
C LEU A 118 -4.69 7.34 -0.70
N GLY A 119 -3.85 8.01 -1.48
CA GLY A 119 -2.61 7.38 -1.88
C GLY A 119 -1.57 8.29 -2.50
N TRP A 120 -0.52 7.65 -2.95
CA TRP A 120 0.55 8.27 -3.72
C TRP A 120 0.95 7.37 -4.88
N GLU A 121 1.19 7.96 -6.03
CA GLU A 121 2.07 7.38 -7.03
C GLU A 121 3.52 7.65 -6.62
N VAL A 122 4.36 6.62 -6.67
CA VAL A 122 5.80 6.74 -6.40
C VAL A 122 6.55 6.74 -7.71
N TRP A 123 7.21 7.86 -7.97
CA TRP A 123 8.03 8.08 -9.15
C TRP A 123 9.51 7.98 -8.79
N MET A 124 10.29 7.25 -9.59
CA MET A 124 11.74 7.14 -9.48
C MET A 124 12.35 7.53 -10.82
N ASP A 125 13.15 8.60 -10.84
CA ASP A 125 13.81 9.14 -12.04
C ASP A 125 12.85 9.39 -13.22
N GLY A 126 11.63 9.85 -12.92
CA GLY A 126 10.62 10.15 -13.93
C GLY A 126 9.84 8.93 -14.45
N MET A 127 9.95 7.77 -13.80
CA MET A 127 9.11 6.60 -14.05
C MET A 127 8.33 6.22 -12.80
N GLU A 128 7.00 6.11 -12.92
CA GLU A 128 6.13 5.58 -11.86
C GLU A 128 6.45 4.08 -11.63
N ILE A 129 6.89 3.72 -10.43
CA ILE A 129 7.32 2.36 -10.08
C ILE A 129 6.41 1.67 -9.08
N THR A 130 5.58 2.40 -8.34
CA THR A 130 4.76 1.86 -7.26
C THR A 130 3.53 2.71 -7.00
N GLN A 131 2.42 2.07 -6.64
CA GLN A 131 1.23 2.72 -6.08
C GLN A 131 1.17 2.46 -4.57
N PHE A 132 0.90 3.52 -3.80
CA PHE A 132 0.47 3.46 -2.41
C PHE A 132 -1.03 3.72 -2.31
N THR A 133 -1.75 2.94 -1.51
CA THR A 133 -3.19 3.17 -1.29
C THR A 133 -3.60 2.79 0.13
N TYR A 134 -4.16 3.75 0.86
CA TYR A 134 -4.74 3.59 2.18
C TYR A 134 -6.24 3.36 2.02
N PHE A 135 -6.64 2.10 2.03
CA PHE A 135 -8.03 1.73 1.78
C PHE A 135 -8.96 2.32 2.85
N GLN A 136 -9.88 3.18 2.41
CA GLN A 136 -10.97 3.68 3.23
C GLN A 136 -12.20 2.77 3.12
N GLN A 137 -12.35 2.14 1.95
CA GLN A 137 -13.49 1.28 1.65
C GLN A 137 -13.05 0.10 0.79
N SER A 138 -13.66 -1.07 1.00
CA SER A 138 -13.60 -2.22 0.09
C SER A 138 -14.96 -2.91 0.07
N GLY A 139 -15.40 -3.41 -1.08
CA GLY A 139 -16.70 -4.08 -1.18
C GLY A 139 -17.89 -3.18 -0.86
N SER A 140 -17.76 -1.87 -1.06
CA SER A 140 -18.73 -0.85 -0.60
C SER A 140 -18.93 -0.80 0.93
N LEU A 141 -17.95 -1.26 1.70
CA LEU A 141 -17.96 -1.25 3.17
C LEU A 141 -16.76 -0.47 3.70
N PRO A 142 -16.95 0.40 4.71
CA PRO A 142 -15.84 1.13 5.33
C PRO A 142 -14.91 0.17 6.06
N LEU A 143 -13.61 0.47 6.04
CA LEU A 143 -12.60 -0.35 6.69
C LEU A 143 -12.20 0.21 8.05
N LEU A 144 -12.24 -0.65 9.07
CA LEU A 144 -11.76 -0.39 10.42
C LEU A 144 -11.10 -1.68 10.95
N PRO A 145 -9.77 -1.75 11.05
CA PRO A 145 -8.78 -0.70 10.78
C PRO A 145 -8.50 -0.47 9.28
N VAL A 146 -7.91 0.68 8.96
CA VAL A 146 -7.40 1.00 7.61
C VAL A 146 -6.24 0.06 7.26
N SER A 147 -6.20 -0.36 6.00
CA SER A 147 -5.10 -1.15 5.42
C SER A 147 -4.29 -0.27 4.48
N VAL A 148 -2.98 -0.42 4.47
CA VAL A 148 -2.12 0.17 3.44
C VAL A 148 -1.74 -0.91 2.42
N GLU A 149 -1.94 -0.56 1.16
CA GLU A 149 -1.53 -1.31 -0.02
C GLU A 149 -0.29 -0.67 -0.63
N ILE A 150 0.70 -1.50 -0.96
CA ILE A 150 1.91 -1.12 -1.68
C ILE A 150 2.06 -2.05 -2.88
N THR A 151 1.94 -1.49 -4.08
CA THR A 151 1.87 -2.24 -5.33
C THR A 151 3.02 -1.85 -6.24
N TYR A 152 4.01 -2.73 -6.39
CA TYR A 152 5.21 -2.49 -7.18
C TYR A 152 5.00 -2.93 -8.63
N GLY A 153 5.40 -2.11 -9.60
CA GLY A 153 5.52 -2.52 -11.00
C GLY A 153 6.89 -3.13 -11.27
N LEU A 154 6.99 -4.46 -11.25
CA LEU A 154 8.29 -5.14 -11.28
C LEU A 154 9.06 -4.90 -12.57
N GLU A 155 8.40 -4.91 -13.74
CA GLU A 155 9.05 -4.67 -15.02
C GLU A 155 9.70 -3.28 -15.06
N ARG A 156 9.01 -2.25 -14.56
CA ARG A 156 9.53 -0.87 -14.52
C ARG A 156 10.73 -0.74 -13.58
N ILE A 157 10.66 -1.36 -12.41
CA ILE A 157 11.78 -1.40 -11.46
C ILE A 157 12.99 -2.12 -12.08
N LEU A 158 12.77 -3.25 -12.74
CA LEU A 158 13.84 -4.00 -13.42
C LEU A 158 14.44 -3.23 -14.59
N MET A 159 13.61 -2.54 -15.38
CA MET A 159 14.08 -1.68 -16.47
C MET A 159 15.01 -0.59 -15.97
N SER A 160 14.61 0.09 -14.90
CA SER A 160 15.46 1.12 -14.26
C SER A 160 16.77 0.52 -13.71
N LEU A 161 16.69 -0.58 -12.97
CA LEU A 161 17.86 -1.26 -12.39
C LEU A 161 18.88 -1.75 -13.43
N GLN A 162 18.41 -2.17 -14.59
CA GLN A 162 19.27 -2.68 -15.66
C GLN A 162 19.64 -1.61 -16.70
N GLY A 163 19.14 -0.38 -16.54
CA GLY A 163 19.39 0.72 -17.48
C GLY A 163 18.85 0.44 -18.89
N VAL A 164 17.74 -0.29 -19.00
CA VAL A 164 17.10 -0.62 -20.29
C VAL A 164 15.80 0.16 -20.48
N ASP A 165 15.54 0.55 -21.73
CA ASP A 165 14.43 1.42 -22.14
C ASP A 165 13.19 0.65 -22.62
N HIS A 166 13.25 -0.68 -22.64
CA HIS A 166 12.18 -1.53 -23.16
C HIS A 166 12.09 -2.84 -22.39
N PHE A 167 10.87 -3.26 -22.03
CA PHE A 167 10.65 -4.51 -21.29
C PHE A 167 11.33 -5.74 -21.91
N LYS A 168 11.38 -5.84 -23.26
CA LYS A 168 12.00 -6.98 -23.96
C LYS A 168 13.48 -7.16 -23.65
N LYS A 169 14.16 -6.07 -23.33
CA LYS A 169 15.61 -6.02 -23.07
C LYS A 169 15.96 -6.35 -21.63
N ILE A 170 14.98 -6.50 -20.74
CA ILE A 170 15.22 -6.93 -19.36
C ILE A 170 15.88 -8.30 -19.40
N GLN A 171 17.07 -8.43 -18.82
CA GLN A 171 17.70 -9.70 -18.52
C GLN A 171 16.92 -10.37 -17.39
N TYR A 172 16.23 -11.47 -17.70
CA TYR A 172 15.37 -12.18 -16.74
C TYR A 172 16.20 -13.13 -15.86
N THR A 173 17.08 -13.90 -16.49
CA THR A 173 18.10 -14.74 -15.86
C THR A 173 19.32 -14.81 -16.77
N GLU A 174 20.42 -15.43 -16.34
CA GLU A 174 21.63 -15.58 -17.16
C GLU A 174 21.30 -16.19 -18.54
N GLY A 175 21.60 -15.45 -19.61
CA GLY A 175 21.40 -15.89 -20.99
C GLY A 175 19.96 -15.83 -21.52
N ILE A 176 18.98 -15.36 -20.74
CA ILE A 176 17.56 -15.26 -21.16
C ILE A 176 17.00 -13.87 -20.85
N THR A 177 16.45 -13.22 -21.86
CA THR A 177 15.75 -11.93 -21.76
C THR A 177 14.24 -12.13 -21.56
N TYR A 178 13.58 -11.11 -21.01
CA TYR A 178 12.13 -11.08 -20.86
C TYR A 178 11.43 -11.11 -22.22
N GLY A 179 12.03 -10.51 -23.26
CA GLY A 179 11.52 -10.58 -24.63
C GLY A 179 11.46 -12.00 -25.17
N GLU A 180 12.50 -12.81 -24.95
CA GLU A 180 12.54 -14.21 -25.38
C GLU A 180 11.46 -15.07 -24.70
N LEU A 181 11.09 -14.74 -23.46
CA LEU A 181 10.08 -15.46 -22.70
C LEU A 181 8.65 -15.02 -23.01
N PHE A 182 8.41 -13.71 -23.16
CA PHE A 182 7.06 -13.14 -23.08
C PHE A 182 6.62 -12.32 -24.27
N LEU A 183 7.50 -12.00 -25.23
CA LEU A 183 7.11 -11.19 -26.39
C LEU A 183 6.03 -11.87 -27.24
N GLU A 184 6.18 -13.17 -27.50
CA GLU A 184 5.21 -13.88 -28.34
C GLU A 184 3.86 -14.00 -27.64
N ASN A 185 3.87 -14.25 -26.32
CA ASN A 185 2.66 -14.19 -25.49
C ASN A 185 1.98 -12.82 -25.59
N GLU A 186 2.73 -11.72 -25.49
CA GLU A 186 2.17 -10.36 -25.60
C GLU A 186 1.52 -10.11 -26.96
N LYS A 187 2.11 -10.60 -28.05
CA LYS A 187 1.55 -10.48 -29.40
C LYS A 187 0.28 -11.29 -29.59
N GLU A 188 0.32 -12.57 -29.26
CA GLU A 188 -0.82 -13.48 -29.43
C GLU A 188 -2.00 -13.05 -28.55
N MET A 189 -1.73 -12.67 -27.30
CA MET A 189 -2.78 -12.17 -26.40
C MET A 189 -3.31 -10.80 -26.84
N SER A 190 -2.47 -9.91 -27.39
CA SER A 190 -2.95 -8.66 -27.99
C SER A 190 -3.90 -8.93 -29.15
N ALA A 191 -3.54 -9.82 -30.08
CA ALA A 191 -4.40 -10.21 -31.20
C ALA A 191 -5.72 -10.83 -30.70
N TYR A 192 -5.66 -11.68 -29.67
CA TYR A 192 -6.85 -12.23 -29.05
C TYR A 192 -7.76 -11.14 -28.48
N TYR A 193 -7.25 -10.28 -27.59
CA TYR A 193 -8.05 -9.27 -26.90
C TYR A 193 -8.57 -8.14 -27.80
N LEU A 194 -7.84 -7.79 -28.85
CA LEU A 194 -8.18 -6.66 -29.71
C LEU A 194 -8.93 -7.08 -30.97
N GLU A 195 -8.75 -8.30 -31.47
CA GLU A 195 -9.27 -8.72 -32.78
C GLU A 195 -10.14 -9.98 -32.72
N HIS A 196 -9.68 -11.03 -32.04
CA HIS A 196 -10.20 -12.38 -32.24
C HIS A 196 -11.13 -12.92 -31.16
N ALA A 197 -11.17 -12.32 -29.97
CA ALA A 197 -12.08 -12.76 -28.91
C ALA A 197 -13.53 -12.69 -29.42
N ASN A 198 -14.22 -13.83 -29.36
CA ASN A 198 -15.61 -13.94 -29.78
C ASN A 198 -16.52 -13.28 -28.73
N VAL A 199 -17.07 -12.13 -29.09
CA VAL A 199 -17.89 -11.29 -28.22
C VAL A 199 -19.09 -12.04 -27.65
N ASP A 200 -19.82 -12.81 -28.47
CA ASP A 200 -21.01 -13.54 -28.02
C ASP A 200 -20.67 -14.60 -26.97
N HIS A 201 -19.56 -15.33 -27.17
CA HIS A 201 -19.10 -16.32 -26.21
C HIS A 201 -18.66 -15.67 -24.89
N ILE A 202 -17.91 -14.56 -24.95
CA ILE A 202 -17.44 -13.87 -23.75
C ILE A 202 -18.59 -13.21 -22.99
N GLN A 203 -19.57 -12.65 -23.69
CA GLN A 203 -20.80 -12.14 -23.05
C GLN A 203 -21.55 -13.25 -22.33
N LYS A 204 -21.71 -14.41 -22.96
CA LYS A 204 -22.32 -15.57 -22.31
C LYS A 204 -21.53 -16.00 -21.07
N HIS A 205 -20.20 -16.07 -21.14
CA HIS A 205 -19.37 -16.38 -19.97
C HIS A 205 -19.60 -15.38 -18.83
N PHE A 206 -19.69 -14.08 -19.13
CA PHE A 206 -20.00 -13.07 -18.11
C PHE A 206 -21.33 -13.40 -17.40
N ASP A 207 -22.38 -13.68 -18.16
CA ASP A 207 -23.71 -13.96 -17.60
C ASP A 207 -23.71 -15.27 -16.80
N ASP A 208 -23.06 -16.32 -17.31
CA ASP A 208 -22.91 -17.62 -16.62
C ASP A 208 -22.14 -17.46 -15.28
N PHE A 209 -21.05 -16.70 -15.25
CA PHE A 209 -20.29 -16.44 -14.03
C PHE A 209 -21.09 -15.62 -13.01
N GLU A 210 -21.87 -14.64 -13.44
CA GLU A 210 -22.75 -13.90 -12.54
C GLU A 210 -23.84 -14.79 -11.94
N GLU A 211 -24.49 -15.63 -12.75
CA GLU A 211 -25.52 -16.55 -12.26
C GLU A 211 -24.94 -17.52 -11.22
N GLU A 212 -23.77 -18.09 -11.51
CA GLU A 212 -23.06 -18.97 -10.58
C GLU A 212 -22.66 -18.25 -9.29
N ALA A 213 -22.17 -17.00 -9.37
CA ALA A 213 -21.85 -16.19 -8.20
C ALA A 213 -23.08 -15.99 -7.30
N ARG A 214 -24.25 -15.71 -7.88
CA ARG A 214 -25.51 -15.54 -7.15
C ARG A 214 -25.97 -16.84 -6.50
N SER A 215 -25.84 -17.97 -7.21
CA SER A 215 -26.13 -19.30 -6.69
C SER A 215 -25.26 -19.61 -5.47
N LEU A 216 -23.95 -19.41 -5.56
CA LEU A 216 -23.00 -19.64 -4.46
C LEU A 216 -23.22 -18.71 -3.26
N LEU A 217 -23.59 -17.45 -3.50
CA LEU A 217 -24.01 -16.54 -2.43
C LEU A 217 -25.24 -17.06 -1.68
N SER A 218 -26.22 -17.61 -2.38
CA SER A 218 -27.42 -18.20 -1.77
C SER A 218 -27.12 -19.43 -0.90
N LEU A 219 -26.04 -20.15 -1.22
CA LEU A 219 -25.52 -21.29 -0.45
C LEU A 219 -24.63 -20.87 0.73
N GLY A 220 -24.36 -19.57 0.91
CA GLY A 220 -23.49 -19.09 1.98
C GLY A 220 -21.99 -19.31 1.73
N LEU A 221 -21.56 -19.37 0.46
CA LEU A 221 -20.17 -19.65 0.08
C LEU A 221 -19.48 -18.40 -0.51
N PRO A 222 -18.92 -17.49 0.30
CA PRO A 222 -18.41 -16.20 -0.17
C PRO A 222 -17.14 -16.31 -1.03
N ILE A 223 -16.24 -17.24 -0.70
CA ILE A 223 -14.96 -17.41 -1.43
C ILE A 223 -15.22 -17.83 -2.88
N PRO A 224 -15.89 -18.97 -3.17
CA PRO A 224 -16.11 -19.37 -4.54
C PRO A 224 -17.04 -18.42 -5.29
N ALA A 225 -17.98 -17.75 -4.61
CA ALA A 225 -18.77 -16.68 -5.22
C ALA A 225 -17.88 -15.52 -5.72
N TYR A 226 -16.89 -15.13 -4.91
CA TYR A 226 -15.95 -14.07 -5.29
C TYR A 226 -15.04 -14.48 -6.46
N ASP A 227 -14.59 -15.74 -6.51
CA ASP A 227 -13.83 -16.25 -7.68
C ASP A 227 -14.62 -16.09 -8.98
N GLN A 228 -15.94 -16.28 -8.96
CA GLN A 228 -16.79 -16.03 -10.14
C GLN A 228 -16.88 -14.54 -10.47
N VAL A 229 -16.86 -13.65 -9.49
CA VAL A 229 -16.79 -12.19 -9.71
C VAL A 229 -15.49 -11.81 -10.42
N LEU A 230 -14.36 -12.44 -10.07
CA LEU A 230 -13.08 -12.21 -10.75
C LEU A 230 -13.13 -12.63 -12.22
N LYS A 231 -13.70 -13.80 -12.51
CA LYS A 231 -13.89 -14.28 -13.89
C LYS A 231 -14.84 -13.39 -14.69
N ALA A 232 -15.94 -12.94 -14.08
CA ALA A 232 -16.84 -11.96 -14.69
C ALA A 232 -16.11 -10.63 -14.98
N SER A 233 -15.25 -10.18 -14.07
CA SER A 233 -14.43 -8.98 -14.28
C SER A 233 -13.45 -9.14 -15.44
N HIS A 234 -12.80 -10.31 -15.58
CA HIS A 234 -11.90 -10.56 -16.70
C HIS A 234 -12.67 -10.64 -18.03
N ALA A 235 -13.81 -11.34 -18.05
CA ALA A 235 -14.69 -11.40 -19.22
C ALA A 235 -15.15 -10.00 -19.65
N PHE A 236 -15.53 -9.15 -18.69
CA PHE A 236 -15.85 -7.75 -18.96
C PHE A 236 -14.68 -7.00 -19.60
N ASN A 237 -13.46 -7.15 -19.08
CA ASN A 237 -12.28 -6.46 -19.62
C ASN A 237 -11.99 -6.88 -21.07
N ILE A 238 -12.24 -8.15 -21.43
CA ILE A 238 -12.13 -8.62 -22.82
C ILE A 238 -13.20 -7.97 -23.72
N LEU A 239 -14.43 -7.85 -23.23
CA LEU A 239 -15.50 -7.18 -23.99
C LEU A 239 -15.20 -5.69 -24.20
N ASP A 240 -14.66 -5.02 -23.18
CA ASP A 240 -14.27 -3.61 -23.24
C ASP A 240 -13.13 -3.40 -24.25
N SER A 241 -12.10 -4.26 -24.22
CA SER A 241 -10.97 -4.19 -25.17
C SER A 241 -11.36 -4.45 -26.62
N ARG A 242 -12.40 -5.27 -26.84
CA ARG A 242 -12.98 -5.47 -28.18
C ARG A 242 -13.82 -4.30 -28.67
N GLY A 243 -14.01 -3.26 -27.85
CA GLY A 243 -14.83 -2.10 -28.18
C GLY A 243 -16.32 -2.39 -28.26
N PHE A 244 -16.77 -3.51 -27.68
CA PHE A 244 -18.18 -3.92 -27.69
C PHE A 244 -19.01 -3.11 -26.69
N VAL A 245 -18.41 -2.72 -25.57
CA VAL A 245 -19.13 -2.10 -24.46
C VAL A 245 -19.22 -0.59 -24.65
N GLY A 246 -20.42 -0.08 -24.91
CA GLY A 246 -20.70 1.35 -24.89
C GLY A 246 -20.73 1.95 -23.48
N VAL A 247 -20.68 3.28 -23.35
CA VAL A 247 -20.62 4.00 -22.06
C VAL A 247 -21.76 3.60 -21.10
N THR A 248 -23.00 3.55 -21.58
CA THR A 248 -24.17 3.16 -20.78
C THR A 248 -24.08 1.71 -20.31
N GLU A 249 -23.57 0.83 -21.17
CA GLU A 249 -23.46 -0.59 -20.89
C GLU A 249 -22.32 -0.89 -19.91
N ARG A 250 -21.21 -0.14 -19.99
CA ARG A 250 -20.12 -0.18 -19.02
C ARG A 250 -20.62 0.09 -17.61
N ALA A 251 -21.43 1.14 -17.43
CA ALA A 251 -22.03 1.46 -16.13
C ALA A 251 -22.92 0.32 -15.61
N ARG A 252 -23.66 -0.36 -16.50
CA ARG A 252 -24.47 -1.53 -16.15
C ARG A 252 -23.63 -2.71 -15.68
N TYR A 253 -22.56 -3.06 -16.41
CA TYR A 253 -21.64 -4.12 -16.01
C TYR A 253 -20.97 -3.81 -14.66
N PHE A 254 -20.49 -2.59 -14.46
CA PHE A 254 -19.92 -2.16 -13.19
C PHE A 254 -20.92 -2.26 -12.04
N GLY A 255 -22.17 -1.85 -12.26
CA GLY A 255 -23.23 -1.99 -11.25
C GLY A 255 -23.51 -3.45 -10.86
N ARG A 256 -23.56 -4.36 -11.84
CA ARG A 256 -23.74 -5.81 -11.63
C ARG A 256 -22.60 -6.38 -10.79
N MET A 257 -21.35 -6.16 -11.21
CA MET A 257 -20.17 -6.68 -10.50
C MET A 257 -20.01 -6.07 -9.11
N ARG A 258 -20.22 -4.76 -8.96
CA ARG A 258 -20.16 -4.06 -7.65
C ARG A 258 -21.19 -4.63 -6.67
N SER A 259 -22.40 -4.94 -7.16
CA SER A 259 -23.43 -5.57 -6.34
C SER A 259 -23.01 -6.96 -5.84
N LEU A 260 -22.40 -7.78 -6.71
CA LEU A 260 -21.88 -9.09 -6.32
C LEU A 260 -20.70 -8.98 -5.35
N ALA A 261 -19.74 -8.11 -5.63
CA ALA A 261 -18.57 -7.87 -4.77
C ALA A 261 -19.00 -7.41 -3.36
N ARG A 262 -20.00 -6.52 -3.27
CA ARG A 262 -20.61 -6.10 -2.00
C ARG A 262 -21.26 -7.26 -1.25
N GLN A 263 -22.04 -8.09 -1.93
CA GLN A 263 -22.69 -9.26 -1.31
C GLN A 263 -21.66 -10.28 -0.82
N CYS A 264 -20.61 -10.54 -1.62
CA CYS A 264 -19.48 -11.39 -1.22
C CYS A 264 -18.80 -10.85 0.05
N SER A 265 -18.58 -9.53 0.09
CA SER A 265 -17.94 -8.85 1.23
C SER A 265 -18.77 -8.93 2.51
N GLN A 266 -20.09 -8.71 2.40
CA GLN A 266 -21.03 -8.82 3.53
C GLN A 266 -21.11 -10.26 4.06
N LEU A 267 -21.21 -11.25 3.16
CA LEU A 267 -21.26 -12.66 3.53
C LEU A 267 -19.94 -13.13 4.13
N TRP A 268 -18.80 -12.69 3.57
CA TRP A 268 -17.47 -12.95 4.12
C TRP A 268 -17.38 -12.45 5.56
N LEU A 269 -17.70 -11.18 5.82
CA LEU A 269 -17.67 -10.61 7.16
C LEU A 269 -18.54 -11.37 8.16
N LYS A 270 -19.78 -11.68 7.76
CA LYS A 270 -20.70 -12.47 8.58
C LYS A 270 -20.10 -13.83 8.93
N THR A 271 -19.55 -14.53 7.93
CA THR A 271 -18.93 -15.85 8.14
C THR A 271 -17.73 -15.76 9.08
N ARG A 272 -16.90 -14.71 8.97
CA ARG A 272 -15.75 -14.48 9.86
C ARG A 272 -16.16 -14.16 11.29
N GLU A 273 -17.23 -13.40 11.46
CA GLU A 273 -17.81 -13.08 12.77
C GLU A 273 -18.36 -14.35 13.46
N GLU A 274 -19.08 -15.20 12.72
CA GLU A 274 -19.66 -16.46 13.24
C GLU A 274 -18.59 -17.43 13.76
N ILE A 275 -17.41 -17.45 13.15
CA ILE A 275 -16.26 -18.25 13.61
C ILE A 275 -15.35 -17.50 14.60
N GLY A 276 -15.77 -16.32 15.06
CA GLY A 276 -15.10 -15.55 16.10
C GLY A 276 -13.78 -14.88 15.70
N TYR A 277 -13.62 -14.47 14.44
CA TYR A 277 -12.42 -13.80 13.92
C TYR A 277 -11.10 -14.53 14.29
N PRO A 278 -10.78 -15.66 13.65
CA PRO A 278 -9.70 -16.55 14.09
C PRO A 278 -8.29 -15.95 13.96
N LEU A 279 -8.10 -14.85 13.22
CA LEU A 279 -6.84 -14.09 13.21
C LEU A 279 -6.76 -13.04 14.33
N GLY A 280 -7.74 -13.02 15.24
CA GLY A 280 -7.87 -12.05 16.31
C GLY A 280 -8.57 -10.77 15.84
N THR A 281 -8.84 -9.87 16.79
CA THR A 281 -9.40 -8.55 16.50
C THR A 281 -8.36 -7.47 16.79
N TYR A 282 -8.36 -6.44 15.96
CA TYR A 282 -7.55 -5.25 16.22
C TYR A 282 -7.90 -4.64 17.58
N GLN A 283 -6.87 -4.44 18.40
CA GLN A 283 -6.88 -3.58 19.59
C GLN A 283 -5.60 -2.75 19.53
N GLU A 284 -5.71 -1.44 19.74
CA GLU A 284 -4.60 -0.47 19.67
C GLU A 284 -3.45 -0.85 20.63
N ALA A 285 -3.74 -1.57 21.72
CA ALA A 285 -2.77 -2.06 22.69
C ALA A 285 -1.91 -3.27 22.23
N ASN A 286 -2.30 -3.97 21.15
CA ASN A 286 -1.67 -5.23 20.69
C ASN A 286 -0.81 -5.05 19.42
N LEU A 287 -0.34 -3.84 19.15
CA LEU A 287 0.42 -3.51 17.94
C LEU A 287 1.79 -4.22 17.93
N VAL A 288 1.90 -5.25 17.08
CA VAL A 288 3.19 -5.69 16.54
C VAL A 288 3.39 -4.94 15.24
N TYR A 289 4.05 -3.79 15.29
CA TYR A 289 4.42 -3.10 14.07
C TYR A 289 5.45 -3.95 13.31
N PRO A 290 5.32 -4.09 11.98
CA PRO A 290 6.41 -4.48 11.11
C PRO A 290 7.62 -3.58 11.39
N HIS A 291 8.54 -4.07 12.21
CA HIS A 291 9.78 -3.39 12.52
C HIS A 291 10.88 -4.06 11.72
N VAL A 292 11.68 -3.24 11.04
CA VAL A 292 12.95 -3.70 10.50
C VAL A 292 13.77 -4.23 11.66
N SER A 293 13.99 -5.55 11.71
CA SER A 293 14.93 -6.15 12.66
C SER A 293 16.24 -5.38 12.58
N GLU A 294 16.68 -4.78 13.69
CA GLU A 294 17.86 -3.91 13.78
C GLU A 294 19.21 -4.65 13.58
N LYS A 295 19.25 -5.66 12.71
CA LYS A 295 20.47 -6.31 12.21
C LYS A 295 20.88 -5.76 10.84
N LEU A 296 20.72 -4.47 10.63
CA LEU A 296 21.75 -3.75 9.91
C LEU A 296 22.73 -3.30 10.97
N SER A 297 24.02 -3.57 10.78
CA SER A 297 25.07 -2.93 11.55
C SER A 297 24.98 -1.42 11.26
N ARG A 298 24.02 -0.73 11.89
CA ARG A 298 24.16 0.67 12.22
C ARG A 298 25.50 0.68 12.93
N LYS A 299 26.51 1.33 12.36
CA LYS A 299 27.49 1.98 13.22
C LYS A 299 26.63 2.75 14.19
N GLU A 300 26.55 2.32 15.44
CA GLU A 300 25.87 3.06 16.48
C GLU A 300 26.34 4.50 16.30
N VAL A 301 25.41 5.38 15.93
CA VAL A 301 25.67 6.78 16.09
C VAL A 301 25.72 6.91 17.61
N LEU A 302 26.95 6.83 18.13
CA LEU A 302 27.28 7.03 19.53
C LEU A 302 26.38 8.14 20.04
N GLY A 303 25.73 7.94 21.18
CA GLY A 303 24.69 8.82 21.77
C GLY A 303 25.14 10.22 22.15
N GLN A 304 26.05 10.79 21.37
CA GLN A 304 26.54 12.15 21.39
C GLN A 304 25.54 13.03 20.66
N ALA A 305 25.35 14.22 21.22
CA ALA A 305 24.49 15.22 20.64
C ALA A 305 25.01 15.65 19.25
N GLN A 306 24.11 15.89 18.29
CA GLN A 306 24.47 16.19 16.91
C GLN A 306 23.83 17.50 16.44
N THR A 307 24.43 18.12 15.42
CA THR A 307 23.79 19.25 14.75
C THR A 307 22.61 18.77 13.93
N PHE A 308 21.43 19.29 14.24
CA PHE A 308 20.20 19.07 13.49
C PHE A 308 19.93 20.26 12.57
N VAL A 309 19.51 19.99 11.33
CA VAL A 309 19.14 21.01 10.36
C VAL A 309 17.75 20.71 9.82
N LEU A 310 16.86 21.70 9.89
CA LEU A 310 15.53 21.67 9.29
C LEU A 310 15.47 22.75 8.21
N GLU A 311 15.07 22.39 7.00
CA GLU A 311 14.84 23.33 5.91
C GLU A 311 13.37 23.27 5.47
N ILE A 312 12.76 24.44 5.28
CA ILE A 312 11.39 24.63 4.82
C ILE A 312 11.46 25.42 3.51
N GLY A 313 11.05 24.80 2.40
CA GLY A 313 10.88 25.49 1.13
C GLY A 313 9.61 26.35 1.14
N THR A 314 9.72 27.58 0.64
CA THR A 314 8.60 28.52 0.50
C THR A 314 8.54 29.01 -0.95
N GLU A 315 7.38 29.48 -1.42
CA GLU A 315 7.27 30.02 -2.77
C GLU A 315 8.03 31.35 -2.91
N GLU A 316 7.38 32.47 -2.57
CA GLU A 316 7.99 33.79 -2.60
C GLU A 316 7.43 34.64 -1.45
N LEU A 317 8.08 34.54 -0.28
CA LEU A 317 7.72 35.30 0.90
C LEU A 317 8.17 36.76 0.77
N PRO A 318 7.31 37.73 1.12
CA PRO A 318 7.72 39.12 1.29
C PRO A 318 8.90 39.24 2.27
N PRO A 319 9.86 40.17 2.04
CA PRO A 319 11.05 40.29 2.89
C PRO A 319 10.74 40.49 4.38
N HIS A 320 9.64 41.18 4.71
CA HIS A 320 9.21 41.37 6.09
C HIS A 320 8.72 40.06 6.73
N ASP A 321 7.98 39.25 5.96
CA ASP A 321 7.42 37.97 6.41
C ASP A 321 8.52 36.92 6.58
N VAL A 322 9.60 36.98 5.79
CA VAL A 322 10.78 36.12 5.99
C VAL A 322 11.39 36.36 7.37
N VAL A 323 11.57 37.62 7.76
CA VAL A 323 12.15 37.96 9.07
C VAL A 323 11.22 37.49 10.19
N GLU A 324 9.93 37.82 10.11
CA GLU A 324 8.95 37.41 11.11
C GLU A 324 8.85 35.88 11.23
N ALA A 325 8.80 35.16 10.11
CA ALA A 325 8.74 33.71 10.07
C ALA A 325 10.01 33.07 10.67
N THR A 326 11.21 33.60 10.41
CA THR A 326 12.44 33.08 11.04
C THR A 326 12.41 33.21 12.56
N GLU A 327 11.97 34.36 13.09
CA GLU A 327 11.86 34.57 14.54
C GLU A 327 10.79 33.66 15.18
N GLN A 328 9.64 33.50 14.52
CA GLN A 328 8.57 32.62 15.01
C GLN A 328 9.03 31.16 15.01
N LEU A 329 9.77 30.76 13.99
CA LEU A 329 10.30 29.40 13.84
C LEU A 329 11.33 29.09 14.93
N GLU A 330 12.23 30.02 15.24
CA GLU A 330 13.17 29.89 16.36
C GLU A 330 12.43 29.68 17.69
N LYS A 331 11.51 30.59 18.02
CA LYS A 331 10.74 30.57 19.28
C LYS A 331 9.95 29.28 19.42
N SER A 332 9.26 28.87 18.36
CA SER A 332 8.44 27.66 18.35
C SER A 332 9.30 26.41 18.55
N LEU A 333 10.44 26.33 17.86
CA LEU A 333 11.32 25.18 17.96
C LEU A 333 11.91 25.05 19.36
N VAL A 334 12.40 26.14 19.96
CA VAL A 334 12.90 26.15 21.34
C VAL A 334 11.81 25.71 22.33
N GLN A 335 10.58 26.19 22.16
CA GLN A 335 9.46 25.77 23.01
C GLN A 335 9.12 24.28 22.85
N ILE A 336 9.14 23.76 21.63
CA ILE A 336 8.87 22.33 21.35
C ILE A 336 9.95 21.46 21.96
N LEU A 337 11.24 21.80 21.75
CA LEU A 337 12.37 21.07 22.31
C LEU A 337 12.32 21.06 23.85
N GLY A 338 12.00 22.21 24.47
CA GLY A 338 11.80 22.32 25.91
C GLY A 338 10.65 21.45 26.42
N LYS A 339 9.47 21.50 25.78
CA LYS A 339 8.30 20.65 26.13
C LYS A 339 8.61 19.16 26.01
N ARG A 340 9.44 18.79 25.03
CA ARG A 340 9.85 17.40 24.79
C ARG A 340 11.07 16.99 25.62
N ARG A 341 11.60 17.87 26.49
CA ARG A 341 12.79 17.61 27.32
C ARG A 341 14.01 17.14 26.52
N LEU A 342 14.18 17.70 25.33
CA LEU A 342 15.35 17.43 24.50
C LEU A 342 16.40 18.50 24.79
N SER A 343 17.54 18.09 25.35
CA SER A 343 18.67 19.01 25.52
C SER A 343 19.24 19.40 24.16
N HIS A 344 19.57 20.67 24.00
CA HIS A 344 20.11 21.21 22.76
C HIS A 344 21.11 22.35 23.04
N GLY A 345 21.98 22.61 22.07
CA GLY A 345 22.85 23.78 22.01
C GLY A 345 22.14 24.99 21.41
N LYS A 346 22.90 25.86 20.73
CA LYS A 346 22.33 27.07 20.12
C LYS A 346 21.41 26.73 18.96
N VAL A 347 20.35 27.50 18.81
CA VAL A 347 19.44 27.46 17.66
C VAL A 347 19.75 28.68 16.79
N HIS A 348 20.04 28.45 15.51
CA HIS A 348 20.28 29.50 14.53
C HIS A 348 19.23 29.41 13.44
N THR A 349 18.68 30.54 13.02
CA THR A 349 17.70 30.59 11.93
C THR A 349 18.21 31.40 10.76
N TYR A 350 17.91 30.95 9.56
CA TYR A 350 18.26 31.58 8.31
C TYR A 350 17.01 31.69 7.43
N GLY A 351 16.91 32.75 6.64
CA GLY A 351 15.74 33.00 5.81
C GLY A 351 16.11 33.68 4.50
N THR A 352 15.46 33.22 3.43
CA THR A 352 15.35 33.87 2.13
C THR A 352 13.89 33.80 1.70
N PRO A 353 13.43 34.59 0.71
CA PRO A 353 12.05 34.52 0.22
C PRO A 353 11.55 33.12 -0.16
N ARG A 354 12.46 32.22 -0.54
CA ARG A 354 12.12 30.85 -0.99
C ARG A 354 12.49 29.74 0.00
N ARG A 355 13.07 30.10 1.16
CA ARG A 355 13.64 29.11 2.08
C ARG A 355 13.79 29.66 3.47
N LEU A 356 13.29 28.94 4.46
CA LEU A 356 13.60 29.12 5.88
C LEU A 356 14.41 27.90 6.34
N ALA A 357 15.45 28.12 7.15
CA ALA A 357 16.25 27.03 7.69
C ALA A 357 16.53 27.26 9.18
N VAL A 358 16.58 26.19 9.95
CA VAL A 358 17.00 26.19 11.35
C VAL A 358 18.09 25.18 11.58
N VAL A 359 19.13 25.59 12.29
CA VAL A 359 20.24 24.76 12.73
C VAL A 359 20.23 24.71 14.24
N VAL A 360 20.06 23.51 14.80
CA VAL A 360 20.14 23.26 16.24
C VAL A 360 21.44 22.53 16.51
N GLU A 361 22.39 23.19 17.15
CA GLU A 361 23.65 22.57 17.57
C GLU A 361 23.42 21.59 18.71
N ASN A 362 24.24 20.53 18.80
CA ASN A 362 24.27 19.61 19.95
C ASN A 362 22.87 19.16 20.42
N LEU A 363 21.98 18.79 19.49
CA LEU A 363 20.68 18.21 19.81
C LEU A 363 20.85 16.77 20.28
N CYS A 364 20.40 16.48 21.49
CA CYS A 364 20.40 15.13 22.04
C CYS A 364 19.43 14.22 21.28
N LEU A 365 19.86 13.00 20.98
CA LEU A 365 19.06 12.00 20.27
C LEU A 365 17.99 11.32 21.15
N LYS A 366 17.98 11.61 22.46
CA LYS A 366 17.05 11.06 23.45
C LYS A 366 16.53 12.16 24.36
N GLN A 367 15.27 12.02 24.78
CA GLN A 367 14.66 12.88 25.78
C GLN A 367 15.30 12.62 27.15
N MET A 368 15.41 13.66 27.99
CA MET A 368 15.82 13.45 29.38
C MET A 368 14.78 12.61 30.11
N GLU A 369 15.27 11.64 30.88
CA GLU A 369 14.47 10.81 31.77
C GLU A 369 13.77 11.71 32.80
N GLU A 370 12.49 11.41 33.04
CA GLU A 370 11.68 12.06 34.06
C GLU A 370 11.13 10.95 34.96
N GLU A 371 11.65 10.87 36.19
CA GLU A 371 11.06 10.03 37.22
C GLU A 371 9.87 10.79 37.84
N VAL A 372 8.66 10.29 37.60
CA VAL A 372 7.44 10.83 38.22
C VAL A 372 6.97 9.87 39.31
N GLU A 373 7.12 10.26 40.58
CA GLU A 373 6.58 9.49 41.70
C GLU A 373 5.10 9.84 41.91
N LEU A 374 4.21 9.04 41.31
CA LEU A 374 2.76 9.18 41.51
C LEU A 374 2.33 8.32 42.71
N ARG A 375 1.99 8.97 43.84
CA ARG A 375 1.32 8.28 44.95
C ARG A 375 -0.12 7.98 44.57
N GLY A 376 -0.44 6.69 44.43
CA GLY A 376 -1.81 6.21 44.25
C GLY A 376 -2.71 6.57 45.46
N PRO A 377 -4.04 6.42 45.31
CA PRO A 377 -4.96 6.63 46.43
C PRO A 377 -4.55 5.77 47.64
N PRO A 378 -4.79 6.23 48.88
CA PRO A 378 -4.42 5.48 50.08
C PRO A 378 -4.95 4.05 50.00
N VAL A 379 -4.13 3.05 50.32
CA VAL A 379 -4.47 1.61 50.23
C VAL A 379 -5.82 1.28 50.87
N ALA A 380 -6.19 2.01 51.93
CA ALA A 380 -7.48 1.90 52.62
C ALA A 380 -8.72 2.22 51.74
N LYS A 381 -8.56 2.85 50.57
CA LYS A 381 -9.62 3.11 49.59
C LYS A 381 -9.58 2.17 48.38
N ALA A 382 -8.48 1.45 48.17
CA ALA A 382 -8.33 0.54 47.03
C ALA A 382 -9.12 -0.76 47.24
N PHE A 383 -9.32 -1.18 48.49
CA PHE A 383 -10.03 -2.41 48.83
C PHE A 383 -11.19 -2.15 49.79
N ASP A 384 -12.31 -2.85 49.61
CA ASP A 384 -13.40 -2.87 50.58
C ASP A 384 -13.05 -3.70 51.83
N GLN A 385 -13.94 -3.73 52.82
CA GLN A 385 -13.73 -4.48 54.06
C GLN A 385 -13.65 -6.00 53.87
N GLU A 386 -13.94 -6.51 52.66
CA GLU A 386 -13.87 -7.92 52.28
C GLU A 386 -12.60 -8.23 51.46
N GLY A 387 -11.73 -7.24 51.22
CA GLY A 387 -10.47 -7.38 50.50
C GLY A 387 -10.60 -7.39 48.98
N LYS A 388 -11.73 -6.93 48.41
CA LYS A 388 -11.92 -6.82 46.96
C LYS A 388 -11.62 -5.41 46.44
N PRO A 389 -11.01 -5.27 45.24
CA PRO A 389 -10.73 -3.96 44.67
C PRO A 389 -12.02 -3.18 44.38
N THR A 390 -12.08 -1.91 44.75
CA THR A 390 -13.25 -1.06 44.48
C THR A 390 -13.22 -0.50 43.05
N LYS A 391 -14.40 -0.20 42.47
CA LYS A 391 -14.62 0.20 41.06
C LYS A 391 -13.93 1.50 40.59
N GLY A 392 -13.02 2.07 41.39
CA GLY A 392 -12.24 3.26 41.06
C GLY A 392 -10.72 3.04 41.04
N CYS A 393 -10.26 1.79 41.02
CA CYS A 393 -8.86 1.40 40.80
C CYS A 393 -8.74 0.47 39.59
#